data_AF-A0A962YFR7-F1
#
_entry.id   AF-A0A962YFR7-F1
#
_cell.length_a   1.000
_cell.length_b   1.000
_cell.length_c   1.000
_cell.angle_alpha   90.00
_cell.angle_beta   90.00
_cell.angle_gamma   90.00
#
_symmetry.space_group_name_H-M   'P 1'
#
loop_
_entity.id
_entity.type
_entity.pdbx_description
1 polymer ?
#
loop_
_entity_poly.entity_id
_entity_poly.type
_entity_poly.pdbx_seq_one_letter_code
_entity_poly.pdbx_strand_id
1 'polypeptide(L)'
;AQIWEFNQADCTDEQQIDINSGGCQLLVYRPQLAVKIVPLETGEYALLSALTAGSNFGDACEQALNAQEDANVAAIFQRHVAQHTVVSFTC
;
A
#
# COMPACT_ATOMS: atom_id res chain seq x y z
N ALA A 1 5.39 -9.60 6.36
CA ALA A 1 4.73 -8.83 7.44
C ALA A 1 3.81 -9.79 8.17
N GLN A 2 4.02 -10.05 9.47
CA GLN A 2 3.23 -11.07 10.18
C GLN A 2 2.64 -10.52 11.49
N ILE A 3 3.41 -9.79 12.31
CA ILE A 3 2.96 -9.39 13.66
C ILE A 3 1.66 -8.55 13.68
N TRP A 4 1.54 -7.50 12.87
CA TRP A 4 0.34 -6.63 12.88
C TRP A 4 -0.93 -7.36 12.38
N GLU A 5 -0.78 -8.28 11.44
CA GLU A 5 -1.87 -9.03 10.82
C GLU A 5 -2.50 -10.01 11.82
N PHE A 6 -1.66 -10.70 12.60
CA PHE A 6 -2.11 -11.62 13.66
C PHE A 6 -2.74 -10.92 14.87
N ASN A 7 -2.56 -9.60 15.03
CA ASN A 7 -3.18 -8.83 16.10
C ASN A 7 -4.51 -8.18 15.68
N GLN A 8 -5.07 -8.50 14.50
CA GLN A 8 -6.40 -8.06 14.13
C GLN A 8 -7.48 -8.87 14.86
N ALA A 9 -8.59 -8.21 15.23
CA ALA A 9 -9.68 -8.83 16.01
C ALA A 9 -10.29 -10.07 15.35
N ASP A 10 -10.17 -10.17 14.02
CA ASP A 10 -10.73 -11.26 13.21
C ASP A 10 -9.73 -12.40 12.93
N CYS A 11 -8.48 -12.30 13.40
CA CYS A 11 -7.47 -13.34 13.19
C CYS A 11 -7.62 -14.45 14.23
N THR A 12 -7.93 -15.67 13.77
CA THR A 12 -8.09 -16.86 14.62
C THR A 12 -6.87 -17.77 14.62
N ASP A 13 -5.81 -17.41 13.91
CA ASP A 13 -4.64 -18.25 13.70
C ASP A 13 -3.61 -18.09 14.83
N GLU A 14 -3.41 -19.18 15.58
CA GLU A 14 -2.32 -19.30 16.55
C GLU A 14 -1.04 -19.77 15.85
N GLN A 15 -0.40 -18.89 15.07
CA GLN A 15 0.89 -19.18 14.42
C GLN A 15 2.07 -18.59 15.19
N GLN A 16 3.22 -19.27 15.08
CA GLN A 16 4.48 -18.83 15.68
C GLN A 16 5.03 -17.62 14.91
N ILE A 17 4.87 -16.43 15.50
CA ILE A 17 5.26 -15.16 14.88
C ILE A 17 6.77 -14.95 15.00
N ASP A 18 7.45 -14.73 13.88
CA ASP A 18 8.84 -14.28 13.89
C ASP A 18 8.92 -12.80 14.27
N ILE A 19 9.46 -12.53 15.46
CA ILE A 19 9.65 -11.19 16.03
C ILE A 19 10.69 -10.35 15.28
N ASN A 20 11.55 -10.98 14.46
CA ASN A 20 12.55 -10.28 13.64
C ASN A 20 12.02 -9.91 12.25
N SER A 21 10.81 -10.33 11.91
CA SER A 21 10.06 -9.89 10.73
C SER A 21 9.51 -8.46 10.90
N GLY A 22 10.38 -7.54 11.32
CA GLY A 22 10.05 -6.14 11.61
C GLY A 22 9.65 -5.33 10.36
N GLY A 23 8.97 -4.20 10.60
CA GLY A 23 8.62 -3.14 9.63
C GLY A 23 7.84 -3.58 8.40
N CYS A 24 6.57 -3.15 8.26
CA CYS A 24 5.82 -3.33 7.02
C CYS A 24 5.16 -2.05 6.56
N GLN A 25 4.98 -1.93 5.24
CA GLN A 25 4.28 -0.83 4.61
C GLN A 25 2.79 -1.15 4.58
N LEU A 26 1.96 -0.26 5.11
CA LEU A 26 0.52 -0.45 5.24
C LEU A 26 -0.23 0.69 4.58
N LEU A 27 -1.34 0.36 3.92
CA LEU A 27 -2.36 1.33 3.53
C LEU A 27 -3.50 1.27 4.54
N VAL A 28 -3.71 2.39 5.23
CA VAL A 28 -4.89 2.61 6.06
C VAL A 28 -5.87 3.45 5.26
N TYR A 29 -7.02 2.90 4.93
CA TYR A 29 -8.05 3.61 4.17
C TYR A 29 -9.44 3.30 4.72
N ARG A 30 -10.40 4.16 4.39
CA ARG A 30 -11.78 4.03 4.86
C ARG A 30 -12.74 3.93 3.69
N PRO A 31 -13.06 2.72 3.20
CA PRO A 31 -14.21 2.55 2.33
C PRO A 31 -15.48 2.87 3.13
N GLN A 32 -16.14 3.98 2.80
CA GLN A 32 -17.34 4.47 3.48
C GLN A 32 -17.10 4.74 4.98
N LEU A 33 -17.54 3.85 5.87
CA LEU A 33 -17.45 4.00 7.33
C LEU A 33 -16.56 2.97 8.02
N ALA A 34 -16.07 1.95 7.30
CA ALA A 34 -15.21 0.91 7.87
C ALA A 34 -13.73 1.24 7.60
N VAL A 35 -12.87 1.13 8.61
CA VAL A 35 -11.42 1.25 8.42
C VAL A 35 -10.89 -0.09 7.91
N LYS A 36 -10.06 -0.04 6.87
CA LYS A 36 -9.30 -1.18 6.36
C LYS A 36 -7.81 -0.87 6.46
N ILE A 37 -7.06 -1.88 6.86
CA ILE A 37 -5.60 -1.84 6.92
C ILE A 37 -5.12 -3.01 6.08
N VAL A 38 -4.39 -2.71 5.00
CA VAL A 38 -3.88 -3.74 4.08
C VAL A 38 -2.37 -3.57 3.91
N PRO A 39 -1.63 -4.68 3.71
CA PRO A 39 -0.21 -4.58 3.42
C PRO A 39 -0.01 -4.06 2.00
N LEU A 40 1.09 -3.33 1.81
CA LEU A 40 1.52 -2.83 0.51
C LEU A 40 2.80 -3.53 0.07
N GLU A 41 2.88 -3.80 -1.23
CA GLU A 41 4.14 -4.13 -1.88
C GLU A 41 5.02 -2.90 -2.03
N THR A 42 6.33 -3.10 -2.16
CA THR A 42 7.32 -2.03 -2.21
C THR A 42 7.04 -1.03 -3.34
N GLY A 43 6.69 -1.51 -4.54
CA GLY A 43 6.38 -0.66 -5.68
C GLY A 43 5.09 0.16 -5.49
N GLU A 44 4.06 -0.44 -4.90
CA GLU A 44 2.80 0.26 -4.60
C GLU A 44 3.01 1.34 -3.53
N TYR A 45 3.76 1.04 -2.48
CA TYR A 45 4.10 2.02 -1.46
C TYR A 45 4.90 3.20 -2.02
N ALA A 46 5.88 2.93 -2.89
CA ALA A 46 6.67 3.96 -3.56
C ALA A 46 5.79 4.85 -4.45
N LEU A 47 4.88 4.27 -5.24
CA LEU A 47 3.93 5.03 -6.06
C LEU A 47 3.09 5.99 -5.22
N LEU A 48 2.42 5.48 -4.18
CA LEU A 48 1.53 6.29 -3.33
C LEU A 48 2.30 7.35 -2.55
N SER A 49 3.52 7.03 -2.10
CA SER A 49 4.38 7.98 -1.40
C SER A 49 4.81 9.14 -2.31
N ALA A 50 5.19 8.86 -3.56
CA ALA A 50 5.57 9.87 -4.54
C ALA A 50 4.39 10.80 -4.89
N LEU A 51 3.21 10.23 -5.12
CA LEU A 51 1.99 11.01 -5.35
C LEU A 51 1.63 11.90 -4.16
N THR A 52 1.79 11.38 -2.94
CA THR A 52 1.55 12.16 -1.70
C THR A 52 2.57 13.30 -1.55
N ALA A 53 3.81 13.08 -1.99
CA ALA A 53 4.85 14.10 -2.01
C ALA A 53 4.66 15.17 -3.11
N GLY A 54 3.65 15.04 -3.97
CA GLY A 54 3.35 15.99 -5.05
C GLY A 54 4.17 15.76 -6.32
N SER A 55 4.82 14.60 -6.46
CA SER A 55 5.44 14.22 -7.74
C SER A 55 4.37 14.08 -8.83
N ASN A 56 4.75 14.42 -10.06
CA ASN A 56 3.89 14.15 -11.21
C ASN A 56 3.77 12.63 -11.42
N PHE A 57 2.75 12.21 -12.16
CA PHE A 57 2.46 10.78 -12.35
C PHE A 57 3.60 10.00 -13.01
N GLY A 58 4.35 10.60 -13.95
CA GLY A 58 5.48 9.96 -14.60
C GLY A 58 6.61 9.65 -13.62
N ASP A 59 7.04 10.65 -12.84
CA ASP A 59 8.08 10.49 -11.81
C ASP A 59 7.66 9.45 -10.74
N ALA A 60 6.37 9.43 -10.37
CA ALA A 60 5.84 8.45 -9.43
C ALA A 60 5.88 7.02 -9.98
N CYS A 61 5.61 6.83 -11.28
CA CYS A 61 5.76 5.54 -11.96
C CYS A 61 7.22 5.07 -11.99
N GLU A 62 8.15 5.97 -12.29
CA GLU A 62 9.58 5.66 -12.28
C GLU A 62 10.06 5.24 -10.88
N GLN A 63 9.62 5.95 -9.83
CA GLN A 63 9.96 5.59 -8.45
C GLN A 63 9.41 4.21 -8.05
N ALA A 64 8.19 3.87 -8.47
CA ALA A 64 7.60 2.56 -8.23
C ALA A 64 8.41 1.43 -8.91
N LEU A 65 8.78 1.62 -10.18
CA LEU A 65 9.57 0.65 -10.95
C LEU A 65 11.01 0.53 -10.43
N ASN A 66 11.61 1.63 -9.96
CA ASN A 66 12.93 1.59 -9.31
C ASN A 66 12.90 0.85 -7.97
N ALA A 67 11.78 0.91 -7.24
CA ALA A 67 11.61 0.21 -5.97
C ALA A 67 11.25 -1.27 -6.16
N GLN A 68 10.55 -1.60 -7.25
CA GLN A 68 10.13 -2.95 -7.62
C GLN A 68 9.95 -3.02 -9.15
N GLU A 69 10.92 -3.64 -9.83
CA GLU A 69 11.02 -3.64 -11.30
C GLU A 69 9.82 -4.30 -11.99
N ASP A 70 9.21 -5.30 -11.35
CA ASP A 70 8.05 -6.03 -11.86
C ASP A 70 6.70 -5.40 -11.44
N ALA A 71 6.70 -4.22 -10.82
CA ALA A 71 5.49 -3.56 -10.38
C ALA A 71 4.56 -3.23 -11.56
N ASN A 72 3.34 -3.79 -11.53
CA ASN A 72 2.30 -3.44 -12.49
C ASN A 72 1.61 -2.12 -12.10
N VAL A 73 2.31 -1.01 -12.36
CA VAL A 73 1.87 0.35 -11.97
C VAL A 73 0.47 0.68 -12.49
N ALA A 74 0.13 0.23 -13.69
CA ALA A 74 -1.19 0.45 -14.28
C ALA A 74 -2.30 -0.23 -13.47
N ALA A 75 -2.12 -1.51 -13.12
CA ALA A 75 -3.09 -2.26 -12.32
C ALA A 75 -3.21 -1.71 -10.89
N ILE A 76 -2.08 -1.33 -10.28
CA ILE A 76 -2.03 -0.70 -8.95
C ILE A 76 -2.85 0.60 -8.97
N PHE A 77 -2.56 1.49 -9.91
CA PHE A 77 -3.23 2.78 -10.00
C PHE A 77 -4.73 2.63 -10.26
N GLN A 78 -5.12 1.75 -11.20
CA GLN A 78 -6.52 1.46 -11.49
C GLN A 78 -7.27 0.98 -10.24
N ARG A 79 -6.65 0.09 -9.44
CA ARG A 79 -7.24 -0.39 -8.19
C ARG A 79 -7.49 0.74 -7.19
N HIS A 80 -6.53 1.66 -7.02
CA HIS A 80 -6.69 2.78 -6.08
C HIS A 80 -7.75 3.80 -6.50
N VAL A 81 -7.87 4.06 -7.80
CA VAL A 81 -8.95 4.89 -8.33
C VAL A 81 -10.31 4.23 -8.07
N ALA A 82 -10.45 2.93 -8.33
CA ALA A 82 -11.67 2.18 -8.08
C ALA A 82 -12.04 2.10 -6.58
N GLN A 83 -11.04 2.09 -5.70
CA GLN A 83 -11.21 2.05 -4.25
C GLN A 83 -11.39 3.43 -3.60
N HIS A 84 -11.37 4.51 -4.40
CA HIS A 84 -11.40 5.90 -3.92
C HIS A 84 -10.28 6.24 -2.92
N THR A 85 -9.13 5.58 -3.03
CA THR A 85 -7.94 5.89 -2.22
C THR A 85 -7.05 6.93 -2.90
N VAL A 86 -7.21 7.11 -4.21
CA VAL A 86 -6.67 8.24 -4.99
C VAL A 86 -7.87 8.96 -5.61
N VAL A 87 -8.05 10.24 -5.28
CA VAL A 87 -9.25 11.02 -5.66
C VAL A 87 -8.95 12.28 -6.46
N SER A 88 -7.70 12.76 -6.44
CA SER A 88 -7.25 13.92 -7.20
C SER A 88 -5.73 13.90 -7.32
N PHE A 89 -5.21 14.64 -8.28
CA PHE A 89 -3.81 14.99 -8.39
C PHE A 89 -3.70 16.52 -8.48
N THR A 90 -2.61 17.06 -7.95
CA THR A 90 -2.24 18.46 -8.16
C THR A 90 -1.28 18.46 -9.34
N CYS A 91 -1.68 19.08 -10.45
CA CYS A 91 -0.83 19.29 -11.61
C CYS A 91 0.20 20.40 -11.35
#